data_AF-A0A7R7ZJ63-F1
#
_entry.id   AF-A0A7R7ZJ63-F1
#
_cell.length_a   1.000
_cell.length_b   1.000
_cell.length_c   1.000
_cell.angle_alpha   90.00
_cell.angle_beta   90.00
_cell.angle_gamma   90.00
#
_symmetry.space_group_name_H-M   'P 1'
#
loop_
_entity.id
_entity.type
_entity.pdbx_description
1 polymer ?
#
loop_
_entity_poly.entity_id
_entity_poly.type
_entity_poly.pdbx_seq_one_letter_code
_entity_poly.pdbx_strand_id
1 'polypeptide(L)'
;MSSMRPTLLLFHPQLRTSLPRTMQRDLSSRLFARLKTTTTNYLKNPRAAKEEPPQLKTKDGSPAGLRTPASSPAAHAKTAIRRGPPERVLIYHGGTGRTIFLGMLRVTTIFLFGASCLLVAPAFAADEYPWYIAPAVVAGGTIPMLFVAYTSAPFVNFVHLALPVFARRSREQALQYAKNLPPTATLYINTMKFTTVPRHTEVRVGDLVADKALLRPVSFRNQNPAPLPWWQGRTLKQFWAMEKSKPGKQSTTFYPELWEYVYRQIQNNVPKKR
;
A
#
# COMPACT_ATOMS: atom_id res chain seq x y z
N MET A 1 -31.35 -5.38 36.92
CA MET A 1 -30.24 -4.55 36.38
C MET A 1 -30.05 -4.92 34.93
N SER A 2 -30.66 -4.14 34.03
CA SER A 2 -30.74 -4.41 32.60
C SER A 2 -29.82 -3.45 31.84
N SER A 3 -28.89 -4.02 31.08
CA SER A 3 -27.91 -3.32 30.25
C SER A 3 -28.57 -2.91 28.93
N MET A 4 -28.82 -1.61 28.75
CA MET A 4 -29.32 -1.06 27.48
C MET A 4 -28.14 -0.68 26.56
N ARG A 5 -28.15 -1.28 25.37
CA ARG A 5 -27.28 -0.98 24.22
C ARG A 5 -27.71 0.37 23.60
N PRO A 6 -26.79 1.29 23.24
CA PRO A 6 -27.18 2.54 22.59
C PRO A 6 -27.02 2.40 21.08
N THR A 7 -28.02 1.82 20.42
CA THR A 7 -28.13 1.91 18.96
C THR A 7 -29.60 1.84 18.59
N LEU A 8 -30.07 2.82 17.81
CA LEU A 8 -31.43 3.01 17.26
C LEU A 8 -32.39 3.91 18.05
N LEU A 9 -32.05 5.20 18.24
CA LEU A 9 -33.04 6.25 18.52
C LEU A 9 -32.67 7.58 17.86
N LEU A 10 -32.36 7.61 16.57
CA LEU A 10 -32.02 8.86 15.88
C LEU A 10 -32.65 9.02 14.50
N PHE A 11 -33.83 8.46 14.24
CA PHE A 11 -34.62 8.84 13.05
C PHE A 11 -36.11 8.75 13.34
N HIS A 12 -36.62 9.62 14.22
CA HIS A 12 -38.07 9.85 14.33
C HIS A 12 -38.39 11.27 13.81
N PRO A 13 -39.30 11.42 12.82
CA PRO A 13 -39.58 12.70 12.16
C PRO A 13 -40.24 13.76 13.06
N GLN A 14 -40.67 13.37 14.26
CA GLN A 14 -41.45 14.20 15.18
C GLN A 14 -40.63 15.09 16.14
N LEU A 15 -39.29 15.02 16.11
CA LEU A 15 -38.42 15.88 16.93
C LEU A 15 -37.85 17.09 16.17
N ARG A 16 -38.24 17.30 14.90
CA ARG A 16 -37.76 18.44 14.09
C ARG A 16 -38.47 19.76 14.37
N THR A 17 -39.59 19.76 15.06
CA THR A 17 -40.44 20.96 15.24
C THR A 17 -40.24 21.68 16.57
N SER A 18 -39.47 21.12 17.51
CA SER A 18 -39.27 21.70 18.84
C SER A 18 -37.90 22.34 19.10
N LEU A 19 -37.03 22.46 18.08
CA LEU A 19 -35.69 23.05 18.24
C LEU A 19 -35.56 24.39 17.52
N PRO A 20 -35.14 25.47 18.22
CA PRO A 20 -34.99 26.80 17.62
C PRO A 20 -33.90 26.82 16.54
N ARG A 21 -34.15 27.60 15.48
CA ARG A 21 -33.35 27.64 14.23
C ARG A 21 -31.85 27.89 14.43
N THR A 22 -31.45 28.56 15.51
CA THR A 22 -30.05 28.81 15.85
C THR A 22 -29.31 27.55 16.27
N MET A 23 -29.98 26.61 16.94
CA MET A 23 -29.38 25.36 17.44
C MET A 23 -29.23 24.30 16.34
N GLN A 24 -30.10 24.31 15.33
CA GLN A 24 -29.98 23.46 14.13
C GLN A 24 -28.73 23.80 13.28
N ARG A 25 -28.36 25.08 13.27
CA ARG A 25 -27.22 25.56 12.47
C ARG A 25 -25.88 25.21 13.14
N ASP A 26 -25.84 25.18 14.47
CA ASP A 26 -24.64 24.75 15.21
C ASP A 26 -24.44 23.22 15.12
N LEU A 27 -25.52 22.42 15.20
CA LEU A 27 -25.46 20.96 15.05
C LEU A 27 -25.03 20.52 13.63
N SER A 28 -25.52 21.18 12.58
CA SER A 28 -25.09 20.89 11.21
C SER A 28 -23.63 21.30 10.96
N SER A 29 -23.16 22.41 11.56
CA SER A 29 -21.75 22.83 11.44
C SER A 29 -20.77 21.83 12.10
N ARG A 30 -21.15 21.21 13.22
CA ARG A 30 -20.32 20.23 13.93
C ARG A 30 -20.29 18.86 13.26
N LEU A 31 -21.37 18.45 12.61
CA LEU A 31 -21.41 17.20 11.84
C LEU A 31 -20.57 17.27 10.56
N PHE A 32 -20.50 18.43 9.90
CA PHE A 32 -19.66 18.63 8.72
C PHE A 32 -18.21 19.03 9.04
N ALA A 33 -17.92 19.59 10.22
CA ALA A 33 -16.54 19.79 10.69
C ALA A 33 -15.84 18.45 10.98
N ARG A 34 -16.58 17.41 11.40
CA ARG A 34 -16.00 16.10 11.72
C ARG A 34 -15.87 15.13 10.52
N LEU A 35 -16.41 15.49 9.35
CA LEU A 35 -16.22 14.73 8.10
C LEU A 35 -15.15 15.32 7.17
N LYS A 36 -14.49 16.42 7.55
CA LYS A 36 -13.33 17.00 6.83
C LYS A 36 -12.03 16.94 7.62
N THR A 37 -11.86 15.92 8.46
CA THR A 37 -10.56 15.58 9.08
C THR A 37 -10.17 14.14 8.76
N THR A 38 -9.90 13.88 7.48
CA THR A 38 -8.80 13.00 7.05
C THR A 38 -8.06 13.74 5.94
N THR A 39 -7.49 14.89 6.32
CA THR A 39 -6.39 15.53 5.61
C THR A 39 -5.14 14.69 5.95
N THR A 40 -4.60 13.86 5.06
CA THR A 40 -3.61 14.27 4.05
C THR A 40 -2.78 15.48 4.47
N ASN A 41 -1.85 15.33 5.41
CA ASN A 41 -0.75 16.29 5.53
C ASN A 41 0.50 15.67 6.16
N TYR A 42 1.46 15.34 5.29
CA TYR A 42 2.87 15.70 5.41
C TYR A 42 3.31 15.81 3.92
N LEU A 43 3.65 16.94 3.33
CA LEU A 43 4.64 17.92 3.78
C LEU A 43 4.56 19.13 2.82
N LYS A 44 4.13 20.32 3.27
CA LYS A 44 4.52 21.60 2.64
C LYS A 44 4.40 22.73 3.66
N ASN A 45 5.55 23.27 4.07
CA ASN A 45 5.65 24.39 5.00
C ASN A 45 5.37 25.73 4.28
N PRO A 46 4.95 26.79 4.99
CA PRO A 46 4.45 28.04 4.43
C PRO A 46 5.58 29.04 4.15
N ARG A 47 5.37 29.93 3.17
CA ARG A 47 6.11 31.19 3.05
C ARG A 47 5.17 32.33 3.40
N ALA A 48 5.69 33.21 4.24
CA ALA A 48 5.04 34.38 4.81
C ALA A 48 4.74 35.46 3.77
N ALA A 49 3.72 36.25 4.12
CA ALA A 49 3.16 37.38 3.41
C ALA A 49 4.14 38.54 3.19
N LYS A 50 3.91 39.29 2.10
CA LYS A 50 4.16 40.73 2.04
C LYS A 50 2.99 41.38 1.30
N GLU A 51 2.56 42.49 1.87
CA GLU A 51 1.33 43.25 1.63
C GLU A 51 1.33 43.97 0.27
N GLU A 52 0.11 44.26 -0.20
CA GLU A 52 -0.27 45.04 -1.39
C GLU A 52 0.10 46.55 -1.22
N PRO A 53 0.22 47.34 -2.30
CA PRO A 53 -0.96 47.99 -2.89
C PRO A 53 -0.99 48.04 -4.44
N PRO A 54 -2.13 48.40 -5.06
CA PRO A 54 -2.41 48.21 -6.49
C PRO A 54 -1.98 49.41 -7.33
N GLN A 55 -1.48 49.19 -8.54
CA GLN A 55 -1.37 50.26 -9.54
C GLN A 55 -1.67 49.80 -10.97
N LEU A 56 -2.40 50.68 -11.64
CA LEU A 56 -3.06 50.53 -12.94
C LEU A 56 -2.09 50.35 -14.12
N LYS A 57 -2.61 49.63 -15.11
CA LYS A 57 -2.16 49.47 -16.49
C LYS A 57 -2.02 50.83 -17.20
N THR A 58 -0.88 51.10 -17.85
CA THR A 58 -0.79 51.92 -19.08
C THR A 58 0.43 51.47 -19.90
N LYS A 59 0.24 51.52 -21.22
CA LYS A 59 1.02 50.99 -22.34
C LYS A 59 1.92 52.11 -22.90
N ASP A 60 3.16 51.79 -23.34
CA ASP A 60 3.77 52.25 -24.60
C ASP A 60 5.29 51.96 -24.69
N GLY A 61 5.77 51.69 -25.93
CA GLY A 61 7.11 52.09 -26.42
C GLY A 61 8.28 51.08 -26.38
N SER A 62 8.75 50.66 -27.56
CA SER A 62 9.92 49.81 -27.90
C SER A 62 11.28 50.59 -27.83
N PRO A 63 12.46 50.06 -28.25
CA PRO A 63 13.22 48.82 -27.95
C PRO A 63 14.68 49.11 -27.44
N ALA A 64 15.47 48.03 -27.26
CA ALA A 64 16.95 47.94 -27.26
C ALA A 64 17.67 47.81 -25.89
N GLY A 65 18.44 46.72 -25.75
CA GLY A 65 19.44 46.54 -24.71
C GLY A 65 19.73 45.08 -24.38
N LEU A 66 20.77 44.50 -24.99
CA LEU A 66 21.36 43.20 -24.63
C LEU A 66 21.65 43.12 -23.12
N ARG A 67 21.32 41.99 -22.47
CA ARG A 67 22.09 41.38 -21.38
C ARG A 67 21.52 40.01 -21.00
N THR A 68 22.22 38.96 -21.42
CA THR A 68 22.06 37.58 -20.93
C THR A 68 22.60 37.52 -19.49
N PRO A 69 21.82 37.14 -18.46
CA PRO A 69 22.39 36.85 -17.15
C PRO A 69 23.03 35.46 -17.18
N ALA A 70 24.36 35.42 -17.10
CA ALA A 70 25.13 34.21 -16.89
C ALA A 70 24.66 33.48 -15.61
N SER A 71 24.17 32.24 -15.76
CA SER A 71 23.82 31.39 -14.63
C SER A 71 25.09 30.94 -13.91
N SER A 72 25.33 31.44 -12.70
CA SER A 72 26.42 30.97 -11.85
C SER A 72 26.21 29.48 -11.48
N PRO A 73 27.21 28.59 -11.68
CA PRO A 73 27.09 27.14 -11.43
C PRO A 73 26.98 26.77 -9.94
N ALA A 74 27.13 27.73 -9.02
CA ALA A 74 27.11 27.49 -7.57
C ALA A 74 25.68 27.31 -6.99
N ALA A 75 24.62 27.66 -7.73
CA ALA A 75 23.25 27.53 -7.24
C ALA A 75 22.70 26.08 -7.31
N HIS A 76 23.26 25.23 -8.18
CA HIS A 76 22.81 23.84 -8.34
C HIS A 76 23.42 22.85 -7.33
N ALA A 77 24.52 23.21 -6.66
CA ALA A 77 25.20 22.33 -5.71
C ALA A 77 24.52 22.26 -4.33
N LYS A 78 23.70 23.25 -3.95
CA LYS A 78 23.14 23.36 -2.59
C LYS A 78 21.81 22.61 -2.38
N THR A 79 21.24 21.99 -3.41
CA THR A 79 20.01 21.18 -3.30
C THR A 79 20.28 19.69 -3.00
N ALA A 80 21.55 19.27 -3.00
CA ALA A 80 21.94 17.86 -3.10
C ALA A 80 22.15 17.11 -1.75
N ILE A 81 21.82 17.69 -0.61
CA ILE A 81 21.78 16.95 0.66
C ILE A 81 20.42 17.19 1.31
N ARG A 82 19.39 16.56 0.75
CA ARG A 82 18.11 16.42 1.42
C ARG A 82 18.31 15.52 2.64
N ARG A 83 18.62 16.14 3.79
CA ARG A 83 18.48 15.54 5.12
C ARG A 83 17.00 15.29 5.36
N GLY A 84 16.51 14.19 4.83
CA GLY A 84 15.13 13.75 4.92
C GLY A 84 15.06 12.23 5.09
N PRO A 85 13.88 11.71 5.49
CA PRO A 85 13.66 10.29 5.71
C PRO A 85 14.16 9.41 4.54
N PRO A 86 14.49 8.14 4.81
CA PRO A 86 14.44 7.01 3.89
C PRO A 86 14.02 7.27 2.44
N GLU A 87 14.88 7.47 1.43
CA GLU A 87 14.35 7.47 0.06
C GLU A 87 14.00 6.02 -0.30
N ARG A 88 12.75 5.78 -0.70
CA ARG A 88 12.24 4.44 -1.01
C ARG A 88 12.34 4.22 -2.50
N VAL A 89 13.22 3.32 -2.88
CA VAL A 89 13.53 3.05 -4.28
C VAL A 89 12.93 1.72 -4.68
N LEU A 90 12.21 1.67 -5.81
CA LEU A 90 11.60 0.44 -6.30
C LEU A 90 12.69 -0.45 -6.89
N ILE A 91 12.90 -1.63 -6.32
CA ILE A 91 13.93 -2.57 -6.78
C ILE A 91 13.33 -3.81 -7.46
N TYR A 92 12.10 -4.18 -7.11
CA TYR A 92 11.44 -5.36 -7.67
C TYR A 92 10.05 -5.04 -8.21
N HIS A 93 9.75 -5.58 -9.39
CA HIS A 93 8.45 -5.55 -10.02
C HIS A 93 7.99 -6.97 -10.36
N GLY A 94 6.92 -7.44 -9.73
CA GLY A 94 6.35 -8.79 -9.88
C GLY A 94 5.65 -9.05 -11.22
N GLY A 95 5.34 -7.98 -11.94
CA GLY A 95 4.79 -8.00 -13.30
C GLY A 95 3.30 -7.71 -13.32
N THR A 96 2.90 -6.68 -14.07
CA THR A 96 1.53 -6.15 -14.04
C THR A 96 0.50 -7.18 -14.47
N GLY A 97 0.79 -7.94 -15.53
CA GLY A 97 -0.12 -8.98 -16.03
C GLY A 97 -0.41 -10.07 -14.99
N ARG A 98 0.60 -10.52 -14.23
CA ARG A 98 0.40 -11.52 -13.17
C ARG A 98 -0.39 -10.96 -12.00
N THR A 99 -0.08 -9.74 -11.57
CA THR A 99 -0.84 -9.05 -10.52
C THR A 99 -2.31 -8.89 -10.91
N ILE A 100 -2.59 -8.44 -12.14
CA ILE A 100 -3.96 -8.31 -12.66
C ILE A 100 -4.63 -9.67 -12.75
N PHE A 101 -3.96 -10.69 -13.29
CA PHE A 101 -4.50 -12.04 -13.40
C PHE A 101 -4.86 -12.64 -12.02
N LEU A 102 -3.96 -12.55 -11.05
CA LEU A 102 -4.23 -13.00 -9.67
C LEU A 102 -5.37 -12.19 -9.03
N GLY A 103 -5.42 -10.89 -9.28
CA GLY A 103 -6.51 -10.03 -8.83
C GLY A 103 -7.86 -10.46 -9.41
N MET A 104 -7.92 -10.69 -10.71
CA MET A 104 -9.12 -11.15 -11.41
C MET A 104 -9.55 -12.53 -10.92
N LEU A 105 -8.62 -13.47 -10.82
CA LEU A 105 -8.88 -14.82 -10.33
C LEU A 105 -9.48 -14.83 -8.92
N ARG A 106 -9.00 -13.96 -8.02
CA ARG A 106 -9.59 -13.78 -6.68
C ARG A 106 -11.02 -13.26 -6.76
N VAL A 107 -11.26 -12.24 -7.57
CA VAL A 107 -12.58 -11.65 -7.73
C VAL A 107 -13.57 -12.67 -8.30
N THR A 108 -13.20 -13.41 -9.35
CA THR A 108 -14.02 -14.47 -9.94
C THR A 108 -14.39 -15.55 -8.92
N THR A 109 -13.45 -16.02 -8.12
CA THR A 109 -13.74 -17.06 -7.11
C THR A 109 -14.62 -16.58 -5.98
N ILE A 110 -14.52 -15.29 -5.58
CA ILE A 110 -15.46 -14.67 -4.63
C ILE A 110 -16.87 -14.59 -5.23
N PHE A 111 -17.00 -14.23 -6.51
CA PHE A 111 -18.30 -14.23 -7.19
C PHE A 111 -18.90 -15.63 -7.30
N LEU A 112 -18.10 -16.65 -7.64
CA LEU A 112 -18.55 -18.04 -7.67
C LEU A 112 -19.04 -18.51 -6.30
N PHE A 113 -18.30 -18.18 -5.24
CA PHE A 113 -18.73 -18.47 -3.88
C PHE A 113 -20.04 -17.74 -3.52
N GLY A 114 -20.15 -16.45 -3.87
CA GLY A 114 -21.38 -15.66 -3.66
C GLY A 114 -22.59 -16.23 -4.39
N ALA A 115 -22.44 -16.61 -5.67
CA ALA A 115 -23.49 -17.25 -6.46
C ALA A 115 -23.89 -18.61 -5.87
N SER A 116 -22.91 -19.41 -5.43
CA SER A 116 -23.17 -20.68 -4.73
C SER A 116 -24.01 -20.46 -3.46
N CYS A 117 -23.67 -19.46 -2.64
CA CYS A 117 -24.38 -19.17 -1.39
C CYS A 117 -25.77 -18.53 -1.57
N LEU A 118 -25.92 -17.62 -2.55
CA LEU A 118 -27.10 -16.77 -2.68
C LEU A 118 -28.11 -17.26 -3.72
N LEU A 119 -27.67 -18.03 -4.73
CA LEU A 119 -28.52 -18.48 -5.82
C LEU A 119 -28.71 -19.99 -5.77
N VAL A 120 -27.60 -20.73 -5.74
CA VAL A 120 -27.64 -22.19 -5.93
C VAL A 120 -28.07 -22.90 -4.65
N ALA A 121 -27.43 -22.63 -3.51
CA ALA A 121 -27.74 -23.30 -2.25
C ALA A 121 -29.19 -23.08 -1.78
N PRO A 122 -29.79 -21.87 -1.87
CA PRO A 122 -31.18 -21.66 -1.50
C PRO A 122 -32.17 -22.38 -2.44
N ALA A 123 -31.85 -22.51 -3.74
CA ALA A 123 -32.69 -23.27 -4.67
C ALA A 123 -32.76 -24.74 -4.26
N PHE A 124 -31.62 -25.38 -3.99
CA PHE A 124 -31.57 -26.77 -3.51
C PHE A 124 -32.11 -26.96 -2.09
N ALA A 125 -32.26 -25.89 -1.31
CA ALA A 125 -32.88 -25.95 0.01
C ALA A 125 -34.40 -25.75 -0.04
N ALA A 126 -34.91 -25.11 -1.10
CA ALA A 126 -36.34 -24.90 -1.31
C ALA A 126 -37.00 -26.10 -2.01
N ASP A 127 -36.25 -26.78 -2.87
CA ASP A 127 -36.66 -28.02 -3.52
C ASP A 127 -36.52 -29.22 -2.55
N GLU A 128 -37.29 -30.31 -2.76
CA GLU A 128 -37.28 -31.53 -1.94
C GLU A 128 -36.00 -32.39 -2.10
N TYR A 129 -34.83 -31.76 -2.16
CA TYR A 129 -33.55 -32.45 -2.20
C TYR A 129 -33.08 -32.87 -0.81
N PRO A 130 -32.16 -33.86 -0.72
CA PRO A 130 -31.53 -34.22 0.53
C PRO A 130 -30.84 -33.01 1.20
N TRP A 131 -31.01 -32.90 2.52
CA TRP A 131 -30.53 -31.76 3.32
C TRP A 131 -29.03 -31.43 3.19
N TYR A 132 -28.21 -32.41 2.79
CA TYR A 132 -26.77 -32.25 2.65
C TYR A 132 -26.34 -31.60 1.32
N ILE A 133 -27.23 -31.47 0.33
CA ILE A 133 -26.90 -30.91 -0.99
C ILE A 133 -26.59 -29.42 -0.90
N ALA A 134 -27.46 -28.63 -0.24
CA ALA A 134 -27.23 -27.20 -0.04
C ALA A 134 -25.89 -26.88 0.65
N PRO A 135 -25.52 -27.50 1.80
CA PRO A 135 -24.20 -27.28 2.40
C PRO A 135 -23.05 -27.83 1.54
N ALA A 136 -23.24 -28.91 0.79
CA ALA A 136 -22.22 -29.40 -0.16
C ALA A 136 -21.95 -28.39 -1.29
N VAL A 137 -22.99 -27.73 -1.81
CA VAL A 137 -22.86 -26.66 -2.82
C VAL A 137 -22.06 -25.48 -2.28
N VAL A 138 -22.37 -25.04 -1.04
CA VAL A 138 -21.63 -23.96 -0.37
C VAL A 138 -20.16 -24.35 -0.16
N ALA A 139 -19.90 -25.58 0.32
CA ALA A 139 -18.55 -26.10 0.48
C ALA A 139 -17.80 -26.15 -0.86
N GLY A 140 -18.46 -26.62 -1.91
CA GLY A 140 -17.93 -26.65 -3.28
C GLY A 140 -17.54 -25.27 -3.80
N GLY A 141 -18.37 -24.25 -3.58
CA GLY A 141 -18.06 -22.86 -3.94
C GLY A 141 -16.93 -22.24 -3.09
N THR A 142 -16.76 -22.70 -1.85
CA THR A 142 -15.74 -22.19 -0.92
C THR A 142 -14.33 -22.67 -1.29
N ILE A 143 -14.20 -23.89 -1.80
CA ILE A 143 -12.90 -24.53 -2.07
C ILE A 143 -12.04 -23.69 -3.05
N PRO A 144 -12.50 -23.30 -4.25
CA PRO A 144 -11.72 -22.48 -5.18
C PRO A 144 -11.32 -21.13 -4.58
N MET A 145 -12.22 -20.50 -3.83
CA MET A 145 -11.97 -19.22 -3.17
C MET A 145 -10.83 -19.32 -2.15
N LEU A 146 -10.87 -20.33 -1.26
CA LEU A 146 -9.82 -20.55 -0.27
C LEU A 146 -8.49 -20.98 -0.92
N PHE A 147 -8.56 -21.82 -1.94
CA PHE A 147 -7.37 -22.27 -2.67
C PHE A 147 -6.63 -21.09 -3.31
N VAL A 148 -7.34 -20.24 -4.05
CA VAL A 148 -6.74 -19.05 -4.67
C VAL A 148 -6.24 -18.08 -3.60
N ALA A 149 -7.01 -17.84 -2.54
CA ALA A 149 -6.59 -16.98 -1.43
C ALA A 149 -5.27 -17.46 -0.79
N TYR A 150 -5.17 -18.77 -0.53
CA TYR A 150 -4.04 -19.37 0.15
C TYR A 150 -2.77 -19.38 -0.71
N THR A 151 -2.90 -19.80 -1.97
CA THR A 151 -1.77 -19.96 -2.91
C THR A 151 -1.21 -18.61 -3.38
N SER A 152 -2.08 -17.62 -3.58
CA SER A 152 -1.67 -16.29 -4.05
C SER A 152 -1.32 -15.30 -2.93
N ALA A 153 -1.64 -15.59 -1.66
CA ALA A 153 -1.32 -14.74 -0.52
C ALA A 153 0.15 -14.27 -0.42
N PRO A 154 1.17 -15.12 -0.64
CA PRO A 154 2.56 -14.71 -0.52
C PRO A 154 3.07 -13.87 -1.71
N PHE A 155 2.30 -13.71 -2.80
CA PHE A 155 2.78 -13.03 -4.00
C PHE A 155 3.15 -11.57 -3.74
N VAL A 156 4.39 -11.22 -4.10
CA VAL A 156 4.94 -9.87 -3.99
C VAL A 156 4.73 -9.12 -5.30
N ASN A 157 4.06 -7.97 -5.21
CA ASN A 157 3.88 -7.07 -6.34
C ASN A 157 5.11 -6.17 -6.53
N PHE A 158 5.54 -5.54 -5.45
CA PHE A 158 6.63 -4.56 -5.47
C PHE A 158 7.50 -4.72 -4.22
N VAL A 159 8.80 -4.50 -4.37
CA VAL A 159 9.71 -4.33 -3.22
C VAL A 159 10.41 -2.99 -3.35
N HIS A 160 10.35 -2.20 -2.29
CA HIS A 160 11.12 -0.97 -2.19
C HIS A 160 12.24 -1.14 -1.18
N LEU A 161 13.42 -0.63 -1.52
CA LEU A 161 14.57 -0.55 -0.63
C LEU A 161 14.66 0.85 -0.03
N ALA A 162 14.88 0.92 1.27
CA ALA A 162 15.19 2.17 1.95
C ALA A 162 16.67 2.53 1.73
N LEU A 163 16.94 3.59 0.97
CA LEU A 163 18.30 4.08 0.75
C LEU A 163 18.71 5.14 1.79
N PRO A 164 19.84 4.95 2.47
CA PRO A 164 20.43 5.97 3.34
C PRO A 164 20.96 7.15 2.53
N VAL A 165 21.12 8.32 3.16
CA VAL A 165 21.48 9.58 2.49
C VAL A 165 22.75 9.46 1.65
N PHE A 166 23.73 8.67 2.08
CA PHE A 166 24.97 8.46 1.33
C PHE A 166 24.75 7.71 0.01
N ALA A 167 23.84 6.74 -0.03
CA ALA A 167 23.57 5.91 -1.21
C ALA A 167 22.63 6.59 -2.22
N ARG A 168 22.13 7.80 -1.90
CA ARG A 168 21.20 8.57 -2.75
C ARG A 168 21.89 9.42 -3.79
N ARG A 169 23.20 9.68 -3.68
CA ARG A 169 23.85 10.71 -4.53
C ARG A 169 23.99 10.26 -5.98
N SER A 170 24.16 8.96 -6.23
CA SER A 170 24.25 8.41 -7.59
C SER A 170 23.76 6.98 -7.68
N ARG A 171 23.49 6.52 -8.91
CA ARG A 171 23.04 5.15 -9.19
C ARG A 171 24.11 4.11 -8.85
N GLU A 172 25.37 4.47 -9.05
CA GLU A 172 26.54 3.65 -8.76
C GLU A 172 26.69 3.44 -7.26
N GLN A 173 26.45 4.49 -6.45
CA GLN A 173 26.46 4.38 -4.99
C GLN A 173 25.31 3.52 -4.46
N ALA A 174 24.12 3.60 -5.06
CA ALA A 174 23.02 2.71 -4.75
C ALA A 174 23.36 1.24 -5.09
N LEU A 175 24.03 1.00 -6.22
CA LEU A 175 24.53 -0.31 -6.63
C LEU A 175 25.59 -0.85 -5.66
N GLN A 176 26.56 -0.03 -5.27
CA GLN A 176 27.58 -0.40 -4.29
C GLN A 176 26.96 -0.73 -2.93
N TYR A 177 25.96 0.05 -2.50
CA TYR A 177 25.20 -0.23 -1.29
C TYR A 177 24.43 -1.55 -1.39
N ALA A 178 23.77 -1.83 -2.52
CA ALA A 178 23.05 -3.08 -2.72
C ALA A 178 23.95 -4.33 -2.75
N LYS A 179 25.19 -4.19 -3.22
CA LYS A 179 26.18 -5.28 -3.18
C LYS A 179 26.59 -5.65 -1.75
N ASN A 180 26.64 -4.67 -0.86
CA ASN A 180 27.04 -4.83 0.55
C ASN A 180 25.94 -4.31 1.49
N LEU A 181 24.73 -4.86 1.37
CA LEU A 181 23.60 -4.41 2.18
C LEU A 181 23.80 -4.80 3.64
N PRO A 182 23.73 -3.83 4.58
CA PRO A 182 23.77 -4.15 5.99
C PRO A 182 22.52 -4.94 6.39
N PRO A 183 22.62 -5.89 7.35
CA PRO A 183 21.47 -6.66 7.83
C PRO A 183 20.32 -5.79 8.39
N THR A 184 20.64 -4.56 8.81
CA THR A 184 19.69 -3.57 9.34
C THR A 184 18.93 -2.81 8.26
N ALA A 185 19.28 -2.95 6.98
CA ALA A 185 18.59 -2.31 5.87
C ALA A 185 17.11 -2.73 5.84
N THR A 186 16.21 -1.76 5.60
CA THR A 186 14.77 -2.00 5.58
C THR A 186 14.24 -2.16 4.15
N LEU A 187 13.44 -3.20 3.95
CA LEU A 187 12.69 -3.49 2.74
C LEU A 187 11.21 -3.29 3.01
N TYR A 188 10.53 -2.64 2.07
CA TYR A 188 9.08 -2.49 2.07
C TYR A 188 8.51 -3.40 0.99
N ILE A 189 7.96 -4.52 1.42
CA ILE A 189 7.35 -5.52 0.56
C ILE A 189 5.87 -5.21 0.41
N ASN A 190 5.40 -5.08 -0.83
CA ASN A 190 3.99 -4.89 -1.14
C ASN A 190 3.37 -6.22 -1.62
N THR A 191 2.38 -6.71 -0.89
CA THR A 191 1.56 -7.87 -1.27
C THR A 191 0.09 -7.47 -1.38
N MET A 192 -0.81 -8.39 -1.70
CA MET A 192 -2.27 -8.13 -1.75
C MET A 192 -3.00 -8.93 -0.69
N LYS A 193 -3.89 -8.27 0.05
CA LYS A 193 -4.86 -8.92 0.92
C LYS A 193 -5.84 -9.76 0.10
N PHE A 194 -6.57 -10.65 0.78
CA PHE A 194 -7.66 -11.43 0.18
C PHE A 194 -8.62 -10.54 -0.64
N THR A 195 -8.96 -9.36 -0.11
CA THR A 195 -9.83 -8.34 -0.75
C THR A 195 -9.11 -7.48 -1.82
N THR A 196 -8.05 -7.99 -2.43
CA THR A 196 -7.18 -7.32 -3.44
C THR A 196 -6.53 -5.99 -3.03
N VAL A 197 -6.83 -5.46 -1.84
CA VAL A 197 -6.20 -4.25 -1.29
C VAL A 197 -4.70 -4.47 -1.06
N PRO A 198 -3.82 -3.51 -1.46
CA PRO A 198 -2.39 -3.62 -1.22
C PRO A 198 -2.05 -3.64 0.29
N ARG A 199 -1.05 -4.44 0.65
CA ARG A 199 -0.52 -4.59 2.01
C ARG A 199 0.97 -4.30 1.99
N HIS A 200 1.38 -3.25 2.69
CA HIS A 200 2.78 -2.94 2.92
C HIS A 200 3.29 -3.67 4.17
N THR A 201 4.43 -4.33 4.03
CA THR A 201 5.13 -4.99 5.13
C THR A 201 6.55 -4.46 5.18
N GLU A 202 6.93 -3.86 6.30
CA GLU A 202 8.29 -3.43 6.58
C GLU A 202 9.05 -4.59 7.22
N VAL A 203 10.20 -4.93 6.64
CA VAL A 203 11.07 -6.02 7.09
C VAL A 203 12.53 -5.62 7.01
N ARG A 204 13.37 -6.16 7.88
CA ARG A 204 14.82 -5.99 7.78
C ARG A 204 15.41 -7.08 6.91
N VAL A 205 16.41 -6.76 6.09
CA VAL A 205 17.08 -7.72 5.20
C VAL A 205 17.64 -8.90 6.01
N GLY A 206 18.25 -8.64 7.17
CA GLY A 206 18.82 -9.68 8.03
C GLY A 206 17.80 -10.59 8.73
N ASP A 207 16.51 -10.26 8.69
CA ASP A 207 15.45 -11.11 9.23
C ASP A 207 14.74 -11.93 8.15
N LEU A 208 15.08 -11.71 6.87
CA LEU A 208 14.59 -12.49 5.73
C LEU A 208 15.52 -13.68 5.47
N VAL A 209 14.94 -14.86 5.31
CA VAL A 209 15.69 -16.10 5.04
C VAL A 209 15.00 -16.90 3.95
N ALA A 210 15.76 -17.70 3.21
CA ALA A 210 15.23 -18.65 2.24
C ALA A 210 14.17 -19.55 2.89
N ASP A 211 13.06 -19.77 2.19
CA ASP A 211 11.99 -20.66 2.64
C ASP A 211 11.28 -21.28 1.43
N LYS A 212 10.78 -22.51 1.61
CA LYS A 212 10.04 -23.25 0.60
C LYS A 212 8.84 -23.91 1.25
N ALA A 213 7.71 -23.92 0.55
CA ALA A 213 6.50 -24.60 0.98
C ALA A 213 6.01 -25.53 -0.13
N LEU A 214 5.39 -26.65 0.26
CA LEU A 214 4.88 -27.65 -0.68
C LEU A 214 3.60 -27.18 -1.38
N LEU A 215 2.67 -26.60 -0.60
CA LEU A 215 1.31 -26.29 -1.06
C LEU A 215 1.15 -24.88 -1.65
N ARG A 216 2.21 -24.05 -1.61
CA ARG A 216 2.16 -22.70 -2.15
C ARG A 216 3.54 -22.21 -2.56
N PRO A 217 3.63 -21.32 -3.56
CA PRO A 217 4.90 -20.72 -3.94
C PRO A 217 5.40 -19.81 -2.81
N VAL A 218 6.65 -20.03 -2.38
CA VAL A 218 7.37 -19.22 -1.38
C VAL A 218 8.84 -19.18 -1.80
N SER A 219 9.46 -18.02 -1.68
CA SER A 219 10.88 -17.83 -1.94
C SER A 219 11.67 -17.52 -0.68
N PHE A 220 11.05 -16.79 0.26
CA PHE A 220 11.66 -16.42 1.53
C PHE A 220 10.62 -16.09 2.59
N ARG A 221 11.04 -16.10 3.85
CA ARG A 221 10.20 -15.76 5.01
C ARG A 221 10.86 -14.73 5.91
N ASN A 222 10.05 -13.95 6.61
CA ASN A 222 10.47 -13.10 7.72
C ASN A 222 10.45 -13.89 9.03
N GLN A 223 11.60 -13.98 9.69
CA GLN A 223 11.74 -14.64 10.99
C GLN A 223 11.25 -13.80 12.17
N ASN A 224 11.31 -12.47 12.04
CA ASN A 224 10.92 -11.51 13.06
C ASN A 224 9.84 -10.56 12.55
N PRO A 225 8.60 -11.04 12.35
CA PRO A 225 7.50 -10.19 11.94
C PRO A 225 7.14 -9.19 13.05
N ALA A 226 6.97 -7.92 12.67
CA ALA A 226 6.51 -6.89 13.59
C ALA A 226 5.13 -7.29 14.18
N PRO A 227 4.95 -7.27 15.51
CA PRO A 227 3.69 -7.68 16.11
C PRO A 227 2.55 -6.78 15.63
N LEU A 228 1.45 -7.41 15.21
CA LEU A 228 0.22 -6.69 14.90
C LEU A 228 -0.76 -6.80 16.07
N PRO A 229 -1.59 -5.78 16.29
CA PRO A 229 -2.69 -5.89 17.24
C PRO A 229 -3.61 -7.06 16.88
N TRP A 230 -4.18 -7.73 17.88
CA TRP A 230 -4.96 -8.95 17.71
C TRP A 230 -6.13 -8.80 16.72
N TRP A 231 -6.73 -7.60 16.62
CA TRP A 231 -7.84 -7.31 15.71
C TRP A 231 -7.42 -7.16 14.24
N GLN A 232 -6.14 -6.93 13.95
CA GLN A 232 -5.62 -6.84 12.57
C GLN A 232 -5.22 -8.21 12.00
N GLY A 233 -5.38 -9.27 12.80
CA GLY A 233 -5.05 -10.63 12.43
C GLY A 233 -3.55 -10.89 12.42
N ARG A 234 -3.14 -11.90 11.63
CA ARG A 234 -1.75 -12.37 11.61
C ARG A 234 -0.90 -11.60 10.60
N THR A 235 0.36 -11.41 10.95
CA THR A 235 1.41 -10.89 10.07
C THR A 235 1.71 -11.89 8.95
N LEU A 236 1.80 -11.41 7.71
CA LEU A 236 2.28 -12.25 6.63
C LEU A 236 3.78 -12.54 6.86
N LYS A 237 4.14 -13.82 6.98
CA LYS A 237 5.52 -14.24 7.24
C LYS A 237 6.23 -14.72 5.98
N GLN A 238 5.51 -15.27 5.02
CA GLN A 238 6.07 -15.87 3.82
C GLN A 238 5.78 -14.98 2.61
N PHE A 239 6.76 -14.91 1.72
CA PHE A 239 6.73 -14.08 0.53
C PHE A 239 7.23 -14.87 -0.67
N TRP A 240 6.63 -14.61 -1.81
CA TRP A 240 7.00 -15.18 -3.09
C TRP A 240 7.35 -14.06 -4.05
N ALA A 241 8.62 -14.05 -4.44
CA ALA A 241 9.15 -13.16 -5.44
C ALA A 241 10.07 -13.97 -6.37
N MET A 242 10.10 -13.56 -7.63
CA MET A 242 11.00 -14.14 -8.62
C MET A 242 12.44 -13.68 -8.37
N GLU A 243 13.41 -14.48 -8.79
CA GLU A 243 14.83 -14.12 -8.72
C GLU A 243 15.15 -12.84 -9.51
N LYS A 244 14.53 -12.68 -10.69
CA LYS A 244 14.69 -11.48 -11.52
C LYS A 244 13.47 -10.57 -11.44
N SER A 245 13.71 -9.27 -11.40
CA SER A 245 12.65 -8.27 -11.55
C SER A 245 12.15 -8.26 -13.00
N LYS A 246 10.83 -8.10 -13.20
CA LYS A 246 10.32 -7.83 -14.55
C LYS A 246 10.71 -6.41 -15.00
N PRO A 247 10.93 -6.19 -16.30
CA PRO A 247 11.13 -4.85 -16.82
C PRO A 247 9.85 -4.04 -16.57
N GLY A 248 10.00 -2.88 -15.96
CA GLY A 248 8.95 -1.92 -15.72
C GLY A 248 9.22 -0.62 -16.48
N LYS A 249 8.27 0.32 -16.41
CA LYS A 249 8.48 1.68 -16.94
C LYS A 249 9.72 2.27 -16.26
N GLN A 250 10.75 2.59 -17.05
CA GLN A 250 11.97 3.16 -16.51
C GLN A 250 11.64 4.51 -15.86
N SER A 251 11.92 4.60 -14.57
CA SER A 251 11.69 5.77 -13.73
C SER A 251 12.97 6.05 -12.97
N THR A 252 13.20 7.30 -12.61
CA THR A 252 14.36 7.72 -11.81
C THR A 252 14.40 7.05 -10.44
N THR A 253 13.28 6.48 -9.97
CA THR A 253 13.16 5.75 -8.69
C THR A 253 13.12 4.23 -8.88
N PHE A 254 13.32 3.70 -10.09
CA PHE A 254 13.26 2.26 -10.39
C PHE A 254 14.64 1.69 -10.75
N TYR A 255 15.11 0.75 -9.93
CA TYR A 255 16.46 0.17 -10.01
C TYR A 255 16.38 -1.37 -9.98
N PRO A 256 15.96 -2.00 -11.08
CA PRO A 256 15.72 -3.44 -11.13
C PRO A 256 16.98 -4.29 -10.88
N GLU A 257 18.15 -3.78 -11.24
CA GLU A 257 19.45 -4.47 -11.07
C GLU A 257 19.80 -4.71 -9.60
N LEU A 258 19.30 -3.88 -8.67
CA LEU A 258 19.58 -4.03 -7.24
C LEU A 258 18.94 -5.29 -6.66
N TRP A 259 17.83 -5.75 -7.26
CA TRP A 259 17.07 -6.88 -6.74
C TRP A 259 17.87 -8.18 -6.78
N GLU A 260 18.69 -8.41 -7.80
CA GLU A 260 19.46 -9.66 -7.90
C GLU A 260 20.45 -9.80 -6.73
N TYR A 261 21.11 -8.72 -6.34
CA TYR A 261 22.01 -8.69 -5.18
C TYR A 261 21.26 -8.91 -3.86
N VAL A 262 20.15 -8.18 -3.69
CA VAL A 262 19.28 -8.30 -2.50
C VAL A 262 18.73 -9.72 -2.37
N TYR A 263 18.23 -10.29 -3.47
CA TYR A 263 17.65 -11.63 -3.50
C TYR A 263 18.69 -12.69 -3.16
N ARG A 264 19.88 -12.63 -3.78
CA ARG A 264 20.99 -13.55 -3.47
C ARG A 264 21.38 -13.47 -1.99
N GLN A 265 21.46 -12.28 -1.42
CA GLN A 265 21.75 -12.12 -0.01
C GLN A 265 20.67 -12.76 0.89
N ILE A 266 19.39 -12.55 0.57
CA ILE A 266 18.28 -13.20 1.31
C ILE A 266 18.38 -14.72 1.23
N GLN A 267 18.76 -15.27 0.07
CA GLN A 267 18.93 -16.72 -0.09
C GLN A 267 20.11 -17.27 0.72
N ASN A 268 21.15 -16.47 0.91
CA ASN A 268 22.34 -16.83 1.68
C ASN A 268 22.19 -16.63 3.20
N ASN A 269 21.13 -15.95 3.65
CA ASN A 269 20.92 -15.71 5.08
C ASN A 269 20.61 -17.01 5.84
N VAL A 270 21.41 -17.29 6.86
CA VAL A 270 21.24 -18.48 7.72
C VAL A 270 20.03 -18.26 8.64
N PRO A 271 19.12 -19.25 8.76
CA PRO A 271 18.02 -19.15 9.70
C PRO A 271 18.52 -19.10 11.14
N LYS A 272 18.12 -18.08 11.91
CA LYS A 272 18.34 -18.05 13.36
C LYS A 272 17.65 -19.26 13.98
N LYS A 273 18.40 -20.11 14.70
CA LYS A 273 17.82 -21.18 15.52
C LYS A 273 16.97 -20.51 16.61
N ARG A 274 15.71 -20.94 16.71
CA ARG A 274 14.79 -20.55 17.79
C ARG A 274 14.93 -21.53 18.93
#